data_AF-A0A972PVC7-F1
#
_entry.id   AF-A0A972PVC7-F1
#
_cell.length_a   1.000
_cell.length_b   1.000
_cell.length_c   1.000
_cell.angle_alpha   90.00
_cell.angle_beta   90.00
_cell.angle_gamma   90.00
#
_symmetry.space_group_name_H-M   'P 1'
#
loop_
_entity.id
_entity.type
_entity.pdbx_description
1 polymer ?
#
loop_
_entity_poly.entity_id
_entity_poly.type
_entity_poly.pdbx_seq_one_letter_code
_entity_poly.pdbx_strand_id
1 'polypeptide(L)'
;MHRQEGFTLIELMIVILIIGILVGIAVPVFLSARSSAQRRTCESNMRTIKSAANVYASTHELYPTSLAALIPSFIEKEPTCPAGSTAYGFTGTTIAPPTVSCPNGHGTM
;
A
#
# COMPACT_ATOMS: atom_id res chain seq x y z
N MET A 1 24.78 36.08 -37.79
CA MET A 1 25.56 35.79 -36.56
C MET A 1 24.55 35.70 -35.41
N HIS A 2 24.30 34.50 -34.89
CA HIS A 2 23.33 34.28 -33.82
C HIS A 2 23.88 34.84 -32.50
N ARG A 3 23.26 35.89 -31.97
CA ARG A 3 23.52 36.39 -30.61
C ARG A 3 22.99 35.35 -29.63
N GLN A 4 23.92 34.68 -28.93
CA GLN A 4 23.59 33.88 -27.78
C GLN A 4 23.43 34.83 -26.60
N GLU A 5 22.20 34.98 -26.12
CA GLU A 5 21.92 35.72 -24.88
C GLU A 5 22.23 34.79 -23.70
N GLY A 6 23.15 35.22 -22.82
CA GLY A 6 23.50 34.47 -21.63
C GLY A 6 22.49 34.69 -20.51
N PHE A 7 22.15 33.64 -19.77
CA PHE A 7 21.33 33.73 -18.56
C PHE A 7 21.98 34.66 -17.54
N THR A 8 21.21 35.56 -16.93
CA THR A 8 21.71 36.38 -15.82
C THR A 8 21.77 35.54 -14.53
N LEU A 9 22.77 35.78 -13.67
CA LEU A 9 22.87 35.11 -12.36
C LEU A 9 21.61 35.32 -11.50
N ILE A 10 20.96 36.48 -11.63
CA ILE A 10 19.76 36.84 -10.87
C ILE A 10 18.54 36.04 -11.32
N GLU A 11 18.37 35.79 -12.63
CA GLU A 11 17.30 34.92 -13.14
C GLU A 11 17.41 33.52 -12.54
N LEU A 12 18.62 32.95 -12.50
CA LEU A 12 18.82 31.62 -11.91
C LEU A 12 18.55 31.63 -10.40
N MET A 13 18.94 32.69 -9.69
CA MET A 13 18.76 32.82 -8.25
C MET A 13 17.27 32.86 -7.83
N ILE A 14 16.43 33.59 -8.57
CA ILE A 14 14.99 33.66 -8.26
C ILE A 14 14.31 32.31 -8.49
N VAL A 15 14.73 31.58 -9.53
CA VAL A 15 14.17 30.25 -9.85
C VAL A 15 14.43 29.25 -8.73
N ILE A 16 15.67 29.15 -8.22
CA ILE A 16 15.97 28.23 -7.13
C ILE A 16 15.25 28.61 -5.82
N LEU A 17 15.03 29.90 -5.59
CA LEU A 17 14.27 30.39 -4.44
C LEU A 17 12.81 29.92 -4.52
N ILE A 18 12.17 30.07 -5.67
CA ILE A 18 10.78 29.62 -5.86
C ILE A 18 10.68 28.10 -5.76
N ILE A 19 11.59 27.35 -6.39
CA ILE A 19 11.63 25.88 -6.29
C ILE A 19 11.81 25.44 -4.82
N GLY A 20 12.68 26.11 -4.07
CA GLY A 20 12.91 25.81 -2.66
C GLY A 20 11.64 25.94 -1.80
N ILE A 21 10.85 26.99 -2.02
CA ILE A 21 9.57 27.19 -1.32
C ILE A 21 8.58 26.08 -1.67
N LEU A 22 8.44 25.76 -2.96
CA LEU A 22 7.51 24.73 -3.42
C LEU A 22 7.86 23.35 -2.87
N VAL A 23 9.14 22.96 -2.92
CA VAL A 23 9.63 21.67 -2.42
C VAL A 23 9.46 21.58 -0.90
N GLY A 24 9.70 22.68 -0.16
CA GLY A 24 9.53 22.73 1.29
C GLY A 24 8.12 22.36 1.75
N ILE A 25 7.10 22.73 0.98
CA ILE A 25 5.69 22.37 1.26
C ILE A 25 5.36 20.98 0.69
N ALA A 26 5.86 20.66 -0.51
CA ALA A 26 5.49 19.44 -1.22
C ALA A 26 5.98 18.16 -0.54
N VAL A 27 7.22 18.14 -0.01
CA VAL A 27 7.83 16.94 0.58
C VAL A 27 7.05 16.39 1.79
N PRO A 28 6.76 17.17 2.85
CA PRO A 28 6.04 16.62 4.02
C PRO A 28 4.62 16.16 3.66
N VAL A 29 3.95 16.86 2.73
CA VAL A 29 2.62 16.48 2.24
C VAL A 29 2.70 15.16 1.46
N PHE A 30 3.67 15.02 0.56
CA PHE A 30 3.88 13.82 -0.22
C PHE A 30 4.19 12.58 0.66
N LEU A 31 5.03 12.75 1.69
CA LEU A 31 5.36 11.66 2.63
C LEU A 31 4.12 11.20 3.41
N SER A 32 3.29 12.14 3.86
CA SER A 32 2.03 11.85 4.56
C SER A 32 0.99 11.18 3.66
N ALA A 33 0.91 11.62 2.39
CA ALA A 33 0.04 10.99 1.41
C ALA A 33 0.49 9.55 1.09
N ARG A 34 1.80 9.32 0.98
CA ARG A 34 2.37 7.99 0.74
C ARG A 34 2.07 7.02 1.89
N SER A 35 2.27 7.42 3.13
CA SER A 35 1.97 6.56 4.29
C SER A 35 0.48 6.24 4.39
N SER A 36 -0.38 7.23 4.09
CA SER A 36 -1.83 7.05 4.04
C SER A 36 -2.25 6.09 2.91
N ALA A 37 -1.64 6.21 1.73
CA ALA A 37 -1.87 5.31 0.61
C ALA A 37 -1.47 3.87 0.95
N GLN A 38 -0.29 3.67 1.55
CA GLN A 38 0.17 2.36 2.01
C GLN A 38 -0.82 1.72 2.99
N ARG A 39 -1.33 2.48 3.96
CA ARG A 39 -2.33 1.99 4.92
C ARG A 39 -3.65 1.60 4.23
N ARG A 40 -4.16 2.43 3.31
CA ARG A 40 -5.39 2.13 2.55
C ARG A 40 -5.25 0.89 1.68
N THR A 41 -4.12 0.73 1.00
CA THR A 41 -3.83 -0.49 0.22
C THR A 41 -3.75 -1.72 1.13
N CYS A 42 -3.14 -1.60 2.31
CA CYS A 42 -3.10 -2.71 3.27
C CYS A 42 -4.49 -3.12 3.73
N GLU A 43 -5.32 -2.16 4.10
CA GLU A 43 -6.72 -2.39 4.46
C GLU A 43 -7.52 -3.03 3.30
N SER A 44 -7.34 -2.55 2.08
CA SER A 44 -7.98 -3.15 0.90
C SER A 44 -7.57 -4.61 0.71
N ASN A 45 -6.28 -4.92 0.82
CA ASN A 45 -5.77 -6.29 0.67
C ASN A 45 -6.32 -7.22 1.76
N MET A 46 -6.36 -6.77 3.02
CA MET A 46 -6.94 -7.56 4.12
C MET A 46 -8.43 -7.83 3.90
N ARG A 47 -9.19 -6.84 3.41
CA ARG A 47 -10.59 -7.01 3.03
C ARG A 47 -10.76 -8.02 1.90
N THR A 48 -9.89 -8.00 0.88
CA THR A 48 -9.89 -9.00 -0.20
C THR A 48 -9.65 -10.40 0.35
N ILE A 49 -8.65 -10.59 1.22
CA ILE A 49 -8.37 -11.90 1.84
C ILE A 49 -9.57 -12.39 2.66
N LYS A 50 -10.14 -11.53 3.49
CA LYS A 50 -11.30 -11.88 4.33
C LYS A 50 -12.53 -12.21 3.48
N SER A 51 -12.76 -11.45 2.41
CA SER A 51 -13.82 -11.74 1.45
C SER A 51 -13.63 -13.13 0.82
N ALA A 52 -12.43 -13.43 0.36
CA ALA A 52 -12.09 -14.75 -0.19
C ALA A 52 -12.25 -15.88 0.84
N ALA A 53 -11.90 -15.65 2.11
CA ALA A 53 -12.15 -16.61 3.19
C ALA A 53 -13.64 -16.87 3.43
N ASN A 54 -14.49 -15.83 3.33
CA ASN A 54 -15.94 -15.98 3.44
C ASN A 54 -16.52 -16.77 2.25
N VAL A 55 -16.02 -16.53 1.04
CA VAL A 55 -16.42 -17.30 -0.16
C VAL A 55 -15.97 -18.76 -0.02
N TYR A 56 -14.77 -19.01 0.50
CA TYR A 56 -14.30 -20.37 0.82
C TYR A 56 -15.25 -21.06 1.81
N ALA A 57 -15.63 -20.38 2.89
CA ALA A 57 -16.54 -20.91 3.90
C ALA A 57 -17.95 -21.18 3.35
N SER A 58 -18.43 -20.35 2.42
CA SER A 58 -19.70 -20.59 1.72
C SER A 58 -19.65 -21.83 0.83
N THR A 59 -18.48 -22.27 0.39
CA THR A 59 -18.31 -23.41 -0.52
C THR A 59 -18.01 -24.71 0.23
N HIS A 60 -17.26 -24.63 1.33
CA HIS A 60 -16.76 -25.80 2.08
C HIS A 60 -17.40 -25.95 3.47
N GLU A 61 -18.32 -25.06 3.84
CA GLU A 61 -18.98 -25.00 5.17
C GLU A 61 -18.00 -24.83 6.35
N LEU A 62 -16.73 -24.53 6.06
CA LEU A 62 -15.63 -24.41 7.00
C LEU A 62 -14.74 -23.24 6.59
N TYR A 63 -14.20 -22.52 7.57
CA TYR A 63 -13.24 -21.46 7.30
C TYR A 63 -11.83 -22.03 7.00
N PRO A 64 -11.04 -21.34 6.15
CA PRO A 64 -9.68 -21.76 5.84
C PRO A 64 -8.75 -21.55 7.04
N THR A 65 -7.89 -22.53 7.32
CA THR A 65 -6.90 -22.49 8.42
C THR A 65 -5.58 -21.83 8.00
N SER A 66 -5.32 -21.71 6.70
CA SER A 66 -4.11 -21.09 6.16
C SER A 66 -4.44 -20.24 4.92
N LEU A 67 -3.62 -19.22 4.67
CA LEU A 67 -3.75 -18.37 3.49
C LEU A 67 -3.56 -19.16 2.18
N ALA A 68 -2.73 -20.20 2.22
CA ALA A 68 -2.46 -21.09 1.09
C ALA A 68 -3.73 -21.80 0.58
N ALA A 69 -4.74 -22.04 1.43
CA ALA A 69 -5.99 -22.67 1.01
C ALA A 69 -6.86 -21.78 0.12
N LEU A 70 -6.62 -20.46 0.10
CA LEU A 70 -7.37 -19.51 -0.72
C LEU A 70 -6.76 -19.33 -2.11
N ILE A 71 -5.52 -19.76 -2.33
CA ILE A 71 -4.76 -19.54 -3.56
C ILE A 71 -4.61 -20.88 -4.30
N PRO A 72 -4.82 -20.95 -5.63
CA PRO A 72 -5.22 -19.87 -6.55
C PRO A 72 -6.75 -19.72 -6.69
N SER A 73 -7.54 -20.60 -6.05
CA SER A 73 -8.96 -20.76 -6.35
C SER A 73 -9.84 -19.57 -5.97
N PHE A 74 -9.47 -18.81 -4.94
CA PHE A 74 -10.24 -17.66 -4.44
C PHE A 74 -9.46 -16.34 -4.52
N ILE A 75 -8.13 -16.40 -4.68
CA ILE A 75 -7.23 -15.25 -4.88
C ILE A 75 -6.15 -15.67 -5.88
N GLU A 76 -5.96 -14.89 -6.95
CA GLU A 76 -5.00 -15.20 -8.03
C GLU A 76 -3.54 -15.24 -7.55
N LYS A 77 -3.16 -14.32 -6.66
CA LYS A 77 -1.80 -14.21 -6.12
C LYS A 77 -1.84 -13.66 -4.70
N GLU A 78 -0.92 -14.13 -3.85
CA GLU A 78 -0.76 -13.59 -2.50
C GLU A 78 -0.51 -12.07 -2.55
N PRO A 79 -1.37 -11.26 -1.92
CA PRO A 79 -1.17 -9.82 -1.88
C PRO A 79 0.04 -9.49 -1.00
N THR A 80 0.88 -8.57 -1.47
CA THR A 80 2.07 -8.13 -0.74
C THR A 80 1.84 -6.78 -0.08
N CYS A 81 2.40 -6.56 1.10
CA CYS A 81 2.32 -5.28 1.78
C CYS A 81 3.18 -4.20 1.08
N PRO A 82 2.63 -3.03 0.67
CA PRO A 82 3.39 -1.96 -0.01
C PRO A 82 4.38 -1.22 0.88
N ALA A 83 4.42 -1.50 2.19
CA ALA A 83 5.37 -0.92 3.13
C ALA A 83 6.67 -1.75 3.27
N GLY A 84 6.69 -3.02 2.82
CA GLY A 84 7.89 -3.86 2.99
C GLY A 84 7.93 -5.16 2.19
N SER A 85 7.03 -5.36 1.22
CA SER A 85 6.92 -6.59 0.41
C SER A 85 6.78 -7.88 1.23
N THR A 86 6.31 -7.78 2.47
CA THR A 86 6.05 -8.90 3.36
C THR A 86 4.63 -9.44 3.17
N ALA A 87 4.47 -10.75 3.38
CA ALA A 87 3.19 -11.44 3.36
C ALA A 87 2.28 -10.98 4.51
N TYR A 88 0.96 -11.07 4.32
CA TYR A 88 -0.01 -10.84 5.39
C TYR A 88 0.01 -12.00 6.38
N GLY A 89 -0.06 -11.69 7.67
CA GLY A 89 -0.27 -12.71 8.68
C GLY A 89 -1.70 -13.24 8.60
N PHE A 90 -1.86 -14.54 8.75
CA PHE A 90 -3.15 -15.21 8.64
C PHE A 90 -3.29 -16.21 9.78
N THR A 91 -4.27 -16.00 10.64
CA THR A 91 -4.61 -16.93 11.72
C THR A 91 -6.07 -17.32 11.56
N GLY A 92 -6.28 -18.49 10.95
CA GLY A 92 -7.60 -19.06 10.70
C GLY A 92 -7.89 -20.28 11.58
N THR A 93 -9.15 -20.48 11.90
CA THR A 93 -9.67 -21.74 12.46
C THR A 93 -10.79 -22.22 11.55
N THR A 94 -11.20 -23.48 11.63
CA THR A 94 -12.27 -24.01 10.76
C THR A 94 -13.67 -23.51 11.13
N ILE A 95 -13.82 -22.94 12.33
CA ILE A 95 -15.12 -22.65 12.97
C ILE A 95 -15.39 -21.15 13.16
N ALA A 96 -14.38 -20.30 12.92
CA ALA A 96 -14.50 -18.85 13.04
C ALA A 96 -13.78 -18.14 11.89
N PRO A 97 -14.25 -16.96 11.47
CA PRO A 97 -13.60 -16.19 10.42
C PRO A 97 -12.13 -15.92 10.76
N PRO A 98 -11.22 -16.01 9.79
CA PRO A 98 -9.80 -15.83 10.04
C PRO A 98 -9.50 -14.39 10.40
N THR A 99 -8.46 -14.22 11.21
CA THR A 99 -7.87 -12.91 11.48
C THR A 99 -6.70 -12.68 10.52
N VAL A 100 -6.73 -11.57 9.81
CA VAL A 100 -5.69 -11.16 8.85
C VAL A 100 -4.95 -9.98 9.45
N SER A 101 -3.62 -10.09 9.57
CA SER A 101 -2.77 -9.05 10.13
C SER A 101 -1.83 -8.45 9.10
N CYS A 102 -1.66 -7.13 9.16
CA CYS A 102 -0.69 -6.45 8.32
C CYS A 102 0.69 -6.43 9.02
N PRO A 103 1.77 -6.91 8.38
CA PRO A 103 3.10 -7.08 9.00
C PRO A 103 3.76 -5.78 9.50
N ASN A 104 3.40 -4.62 8.93
CA ASN A 104 3.99 -3.32 9.29
C ASN A 104 3.17 -2.51 10.31
N GLY A 105 2.41 -3.18 11.19
CA GLY A 105 1.69 -2.51 12.28
C GLY A 105 0.47 -1.67 11.84
N HIS A 106 -0.02 -1.85 10.62
CA HIS A 106 -1.20 -1.15 10.09
C HIS A 106 -2.55 -1.71 10.63
N GLY A 107 -2.51 -2.66 11.55
CA GLY A 107 -3.68 -3.25 12.21
C GLY A 107 -3.97 -4.70 11.79
N THR A 108 -5.09 -5.22 12.31
CA THR A 108 -5.62 -6.57 12.06
C THR A 108 -7.11 -6.49 11.73
N MET A 109 -7.64 -7.45 10.97
CA MET A 109 -9.04 -7.54 10.53
C MET A 109 -9.63 -8.94 10.63
#